data_AF-A0A972XV14-F1
#
_entry.id   AF-A0A972XV14-F1
#
_cell.length_a   1.000
_cell.length_b   1.000
_cell.length_c   1.000
_cell.angle_alpha   90.00
_cell.angle_beta   90.00
_cell.angle_gamma   90.00
#
_symmetry.space_group_name_H-M   'P 1'
#
loop_
_entity.id
_entity.type
_entity.pdbx_description
1 polymer ?
#
loop_
_entity_poly.entity_id
_entity_poly.type
_entity_poly.pdbx_seq_one_letter_code
_entity_poly.pdbx_strand_id
1 'polypeptide(L)' 'MVDLETLGTVADAVILSIGAVKFDLDSDAIDDDGFYASISIESNQETGRRIQEDTLIWWMGQS' A
#
# COMPACT_ATOMS: atom_id res chain seq x y z
N MET A 1 12.85 -0.28 3.85
CA MET A 1 11.73 -1.21 3.70
C MET A 1 10.57 -0.42 3.11
N VAL A 2 9.77 -1.05 2.26
CA VAL A 2 8.57 -0.43 1.68
C VAL A 2 7.46 -1.47 1.69
N ASP A 3 6.25 -1.02 1.98
CA ASP A 3 5.06 -1.85 2.02
C ASP A 3 3.84 -1.07 1.50
N LEU A 4 2.86 -1.79 0.93
CA LEU A 4 1.69 -1.23 0.28
C LEU A 4 0.42 -1.98 0.67
N GLU A 5 -0.61 -1.23 1.05
CA GLU A 5 -1.97 -1.78 1.11
C GLU A 5 -2.70 -1.51 -0.19
N THR A 6 -3.34 -2.54 -0.74
CA THR A 6 -3.92 -2.49 -2.09
C THR A 6 -5.28 -3.18 -2.16
N LEU A 7 -6.09 -2.76 -3.14
CA LEU A 7 -7.35 -3.44 -3.49
C LEU A 7 -7.16 -4.38 -4.69
N GLY A 8 -6.04 -5.11 -4.71
CA GLY A 8 -5.74 -6.11 -5.73
C GLY A 8 -4.30 -6.62 -5.61
N THR A 9 -4.00 -7.75 -6.25
CA THR A 9 -2.68 -8.40 -6.26
C THR A 9 -1.95 -8.26 -7.61
N VAL A 10 -2.46 -7.39 -8.49
CA VAL A 10 -1.88 -7.09 -9.80
C VAL A 10 -1.20 -5.71 -9.83
N ALA A 11 -0.31 -5.50 -10.80
CA ALA A 11 0.54 -4.30 -10.86
C ALA A 11 -0.23 -2.96 -10.93
N ASP A 12 -1.44 -2.97 -11.49
CA ASP A 12 -2.31 -1.79 -11.61
C ASP A 12 -3.43 -1.75 -10.58
N ALA A 13 -3.29 -2.45 -9.46
CA ALA A 13 -4.24 -2.40 -8.35
C ALA A 13 -4.31 -1.00 -7.70
N VAL A 14 -5.48 -0.58 -7.24
CA VAL A 14 -5.61 0.63 -6.41
C VAL A 14 -4.73 0.50 -5.16
N ILE A 15 -3.92 1.52 -4.89
CA ILE A 15 -3.10 1.65 -3.67
C ILE A 15 -3.89 2.47 -2.65
N LEU A 16 -4.03 1.95 -1.43
CA LEU A 16 -4.71 2.58 -0.30
C LEU A 16 -3.73 3.35 0.59
N SER A 17 -2.55 2.77 0.82
CA SER A 17 -1.50 3.39 1.61
C SER A 17 -0.11 2.94 1.18
N ILE A 18 0.88 3.79 1.50
CA ILE A 18 2.30 3.52 1.30
C ILE A 18 3.00 3.75 2.64
N GLY A 19 3.68 2.72 3.14
CA GLY A 19 4.61 2.81 4.25
C GLY A 19 6.04 2.63 3.74
N ALA A 20 6.95 3.50 4.15
CA ALA A 20 8.36 3.34 3.85
C ALA A 20 9.22 3.80 5.02
N VAL A 21 10.32 3.09 5.27
CA VAL A 21 11.29 3.45 6.30
C VAL A 21 12.69 3.12 5.83
N LYS A 22 13.65 3.98 6.14
CA LYS A 22 15.06 3.69 5.90
C LYS A 22 15.56 2.72 6.96
N PHE A 23 16.38 1.77 6.54
CA PHE A 23 17.00 0.79 7.43
C PHE A 23 18.41 0.52 6.92
N ASP A 24 19.29 0.15 7.83
CA ASP A 24 20.65 -0.29 7.53
C ASP A 24 20.64 -1.79 7.22
N LEU A 25 21.51 -2.22 6.30
CA LEU A 25 21.69 -3.64 5.95
C LEU A 25 22.79 -4.30 6.79
N ASP A 26 23.73 -3.50 7.28
CA ASP A 26 24.88 -3.98 8.06
C ASP A 26 24.64 -3.88 9.58
N SER A 27 23.52 -3.27 9.98
CA SER A 27 23.08 -3.17 11.37
C SER A 27 21.57 -3.30 11.52
N ASP A 28 21.08 -3.54 12.75
CA ASP A 28 19.63 -3.60 13.05
C ASP A 28 18.99 -2.20 13.20
N ALA A 29 19.67 -1.14 12.74
CA ALA A 29 19.17 0.23 12.86
C ALA A 29 18.05 0.51 11.84
N ILE A 30 16.92 0.97 12.35
CA ILE A 30 15.77 1.48 11.58
C ILE A 30 15.64 2.96 11.89
N ASP A 31 15.40 3.76 10.85
CA ASP A 31 15.17 5.20 10.99
C ASP A 31 13.80 5.44 11.62
N ASP A 32 13.74 6.29 12.65
CA ASP A 32 12.47 6.65 13.30
C ASP A 32 11.63 7.59 12.41
N ASP A 33 12.24 8.26 11.43
CA ASP A 33 11.56 9.14 10.47
C ASP A 33 11.03 8.36 9.26
N GLY A 34 9.97 7.59 9.51
CA GLY A 34 9.24 6.86 8.48
C GLY A 34 8.34 7.76 7.62
N PHE A 35 8.10 7.34 6.38
CA PHE A 35 7.07 7.91 5.52
C PHE A 35 5.81 7.06 5.59
N TYR A 36 4.67 7.73 5.78
CA TYR A 36 3.35 7.13 5.66
C TYR A 36 2.40 8.07 4.91
N ALA A 37 1.71 7.53 3.90
CA ALA A 37 0.68 8.27 3.19
C ALA A 37 -0.53 7.39 2.89
N SER A 38 -1.72 7.93 3.15
CA SER A 38 -2.96 7.41 2.57
C SER A 38 -3.17 8.01 1.19
N ILE A 39 -3.58 7.18 0.24
CA ILE A 39 -3.72 7.56 -1.17
C ILE A 39 -5.20 7.53 -1.55
N SER A 40 -5.64 8.55 -2.29
CA SER A 40 -7.04 8.64 -2.74
C SER A 40 -7.39 7.50 -3.70
N ILE A 41 -8.48 6.80 -3.42
CA ILE A 41 -9.05 5.79 -4.32
C ILE A 41 -9.52 6.44 -5.64
N GLU A 42 -10.01 7.67 -5.58
CA GLU A 42 -10.46 8.42 -6.76
C GLU A 42 -9.28 8.71 -7.69
N SER A 43 -8.15 9.22 -7.17
CA SER A 43 -6.98 9.52 -8.02
C SER A 43 -6.36 8.26 -8.63
N ASN A 44 -6.41 7.13 -7.94
CA ASN A 44 -6.03 5.84 -8.51
C ASN A 44 -6.93 5.47 -9.71
N GLN A 45 -8.24 5.65 -9.58
CA GLN A 45 -9.18 5.33 -10.66
C GLN A 45 -9.08 6.30 -11.84
N GLU A 46 -8.88 7.60 -11.58
CA GLU A 46 -8.60 8.61 -12.60
C GLU A 46 -7.32 8.28 -13.41
N THR A 47 -6.37 7.59 -12.79
CA THR A 47 -5.14 7.11 -13.45
C THR A 47 -5.25 5.71 -14.04
N GLY A 48 -6.46 5.14 -14.09
CA GLY A 48 -6.74 3.85 -14.75
C GLY A 48 -6.40 2.62 -13.93
N ARG A 49 -6.11 2.77 -12.62
CA ARG A 49 -5.87 1.65 -11.70
C ARG A 49 -7.19 0.96 -11.36
N ARG A 50 -7.13 -0.33 -11.02
CA ARG A 50 -8.31 -1.19 -10.89
C ARG A 50 -8.47 -1.75 -9.49
N ILE A 51 -9.73 -1.97 -9.11
CA ILE A 51 -10.12 -2.69 -7.91
C ILE A 51 -10.43 -4.12 -8.31
N GLN A 52 -9.88 -5.10 -7.60
CA GLN A 52 -10.27 -6.51 -7.72
C GLN A 52 -11.31 -6.84 -6.66
N GLU A 53 -12.47 -7.34 -7.11
CA GLU A 53 -13.63 -7.61 -6.26
C GLU A 53 -13.32 -8.61 -5.14
N ASP A 54 -12.58 -9.69 -5.46
CA ASP A 54 -12.18 -10.71 -4.49
C ASP A 54 -11.34 -10.13 -3.34
N THR A 55 -10.42 -9.23 -3.66
CA THR A 55 -9.56 -8.54 -2.68
C THR A 55 -10.37 -7.55 -1.85
N LEU A 56 -11.31 -6.82 -2.47
CA LEU A 56 -12.21 -5.94 -1.75
C LEU A 56 -13.10 -6.71 -0.76
N ILE A 57 -13.68 -7.84 -1.19
CA ILE A 57 -14.49 -8.70 -0.32
C ILE A 57 -13.65 -9.26 0.82
N TRP A 58 -12.41 -9.66 0.55
CA TRP A 58 -11.47 -10.11 1.59
C TRP A 58 -11.23 -9.02 2.66
N TRP A 59 -11.00 -7.78 2.23
CA TRP A 59 -10.84 -6.64 3.15
C TRP A 59 -12.07 -6.40 4.03
N MET A 60 -13.28 -6.55 3.48
CA MET A 60 -14.52 -6.42 4.26
C MET A 60 -14.70 -7.51 5.32
N GLY A 61 -13.95 -8.62 5.21
CA GLY A 61 -13.93 -9.71 6.17
C GLY A 61 -12.81 -9.63 7.21
N GLN A 62 -11.90 -8.64 7.12
CA GLN A 62 -10.86 -8.43 8.13
C GLN A 62 -11.46 -7.86 9.42
N SER A 63 -11.02 -8.39 10.57
CA SER A 63 -11.49 -8.05 11.93
C SER A 63 -10.37 -7.52 12.81
#